data_AF-A0A8K9X800-F1
#
_entry.id   AF-A0A8K9X800-F1
#
_cell.length_a   1.000
_cell.length_b   1.000
_cell.length_c   1.000
_cell.angle_alpha   90.00
_cell.angle_beta   90.00
_cell.angle_gamma   90.00
#
_symmetry.space_group_name_H-M   'P 1'
#
loop_
_entity.id
_entity.type
_entity.pdbx_description
1 polymer ?
#
loop_
_entity_poly.entity_id
_entity_poly.type
_entity_poly.pdbx_seq_one_letter_code
_entity_poly.pdbx_strand_id
1 'polypeptide(L)'
;MAENKMGQNIGAGAGILAKRVQKSLNRAQEKVMQKLGKNMETKDEQFEQYSQNLLKQQNDGGRLFKEVQAYFRAVKVMHETSKRLSQTLRDVYEPDWQGGEDLSVIMESEDLLWNDYEEKLTDQIVRTMENYTGQFHEVKERLAKRGRKLVDYDSSRHHLEALQNAKKKDDAKITKVIQRGLEITQTPRIHLVSLSREWRWRVTLQKTGRCSLMWKT
;
A
#
# COMPACT_ATOMS: atom_id res chain seq x y z
N MET A 1 -34.28 50.32 4.83
CA MET A 1 -33.71 50.02 3.50
C MET A 1 -32.64 48.96 3.69
N ALA A 2 -32.78 47.83 3.02
CA ALA A 2 -31.81 46.75 3.01
C ALA A 2 -30.77 47.03 1.92
N GLU A 3 -29.48 46.87 2.23
CA GLU A 3 -28.50 46.46 1.23
C GLU A 3 -27.54 45.43 1.81
N ASN A 4 -27.46 44.33 1.08
CA ASN A 4 -26.72 43.11 1.28
C ASN A 4 -25.46 43.19 0.41
N LYS A 5 -24.29 42.77 0.92
CA LYS A 5 -23.23 42.22 0.06
C LYS A 5 -22.32 41.26 0.82
N MET A 6 -22.84 40.04 0.93
CA MET A 6 -22.08 38.81 1.01
C MET A 6 -21.10 38.73 -0.18
N GLY A 7 -19.80 38.61 0.11
CA GLY A 7 -18.69 38.66 -0.85
C GLY A 7 -17.61 37.61 -0.60
N GLN A 8 -17.99 36.34 -0.73
CA GLN A 8 -17.23 35.24 -1.34
C GLN A 8 -15.80 34.94 -0.86
N ASN A 9 -15.71 34.03 0.10
CA ASN A 9 -14.53 33.20 0.37
C ASN A 9 -14.46 32.00 -0.62
N ILE A 10 -14.57 32.24 -1.94
CA ILE A 10 -14.62 31.19 -2.98
C ILE A 10 -13.26 31.02 -3.72
N GLY A 11 -12.34 31.98 -3.59
CA GLY A 11 -11.06 31.99 -4.34
C GLY A 11 -9.97 31.03 -3.87
N ALA A 12 -10.00 30.58 -2.61
CA ALA A 12 -8.92 29.77 -2.03
C ALA A 12 -8.86 28.34 -2.60
N GLY A 13 -10.02 27.71 -2.84
CA GLY A 13 -10.10 26.35 -3.39
C GLY A 13 -9.72 26.29 -4.88
N ALA A 14 -10.18 27.25 -5.67
CA ALA A 14 -9.89 27.35 -7.11
C ALA A 14 -8.40 27.62 -7.38
N GLY A 15 -7.75 28.47 -6.57
CA GLY A 15 -6.32 28.77 -6.68
C GLY A 15 -5.40 27.59 -6.37
N ILE A 16 -5.80 26.72 -5.43
CA ILE A 16 -5.05 25.49 -5.12
C ILE A 16 -5.22 24.45 -6.24
N LEU A 17 -6.44 24.32 -6.78
CA LEU A 17 -6.74 23.43 -7.90
C LEU A 17 -5.96 23.83 -9.16
N ALA A 18 -5.98 25.13 -9.51
CA ALA A 18 -5.23 25.67 -10.65
C ALA A 18 -3.72 25.45 -10.51
N LYS A 19 -3.15 25.68 -9.32
CA LYS A 19 -1.73 25.39 -9.05
C LYS A 19 -1.40 23.89 -9.16
N ARG A 20 -2.32 23.01 -8.77
CA ARG A 20 -2.15 21.55 -8.87
C ARG A 20 -2.20 21.09 -10.33
N VAL A 21 -3.12 21.63 -11.12
CA VAL A 21 -3.22 21.39 -12.57
C VAL A 21 -1.97 21.89 -13.30
N GLN A 22 -1.51 23.11 -13.00
CA GLN A 22 -0.27 23.65 -13.57
C GLN A 22 0.94 22.77 -13.28
N LYS A 23 1.11 22.33 -12.02
CA LYS A 23 2.19 21.40 -11.66
C LYS A 23 2.05 20.06 -12.39
N SER A 24 0.83 19.57 -12.59
CA SER A 24 0.59 18.33 -13.34
C SER A 24 1.02 18.44 -14.80
N LEU A 25 0.67 19.55 -15.46
CA LEU A 25 1.06 19.82 -16.85
C LEU A 25 2.58 19.97 -16.98
N ASN A 26 3.22 20.72 -16.08
CA ASN A 26 4.68 20.87 -16.08
C ASN A 26 5.40 19.52 -15.93
N ARG A 27 4.91 18.63 -15.06
CA ARG A 27 5.48 17.27 -14.93
C ARG A 27 5.28 16.42 -16.18
N ALA A 28 4.13 16.51 -16.82
CA ALA A 28 3.86 15.78 -18.06
C ALA A 28 4.81 16.26 -19.17
N GLN A 29 5.00 17.57 -19.29
CA GLN A 29 5.95 18.17 -20.22
C GLN A 29 7.39 17.70 -19.96
N GLU A 30 7.85 17.75 -18.71
CA GLU A 30 9.20 17.31 -18.34
C GLU A 30 9.44 15.84 -18.71
N LYS A 31 8.50 14.95 -18.38
CA LYS A 31 8.60 13.53 -18.75
C LYS A 31 8.68 13.30 -20.25
N VAL A 32 7.95 14.07 -21.05
CA VAL A 32 8.02 13.99 -22.52
C VAL A 32 9.39 14.47 -23.01
N MET A 33 9.90 15.58 -22.47
CA MET A 33 11.22 16.11 -22.82
C MET A 33 12.35 15.14 -22.47
N GLN A 34 12.25 14.45 -21.34
CA GLN A 34 13.17 13.38 -20.95
C GLN A 34 13.11 12.20 -21.92
N LYS A 35 11.90 11.72 -22.27
CA LYS A 35 11.72 10.62 -23.23
C LYS A 35 12.24 10.95 -24.64
N LEU A 36 12.20 12.21 -25.03
CA LEU A 36 12.75 12.69 -26.31
C LEU A 36 14.27 12.93 -26.26
N GLY A 37 14.93 12.65 -25.13
CA GLY A 37 16.37 12.86 -24.93
C GLY A 37 16.80 14.32 -24.84
N LYS A 38 15.84 15.27 -24.75
CA LYS A 38 16.12 16.71 -24.69
C LYS A 38 16.53 17.18 -23.30
N ASN A 39 16.07 16.48 -22.26
CA ASN A 39 16.31 16.78 -20.86
C ASN A 39 16.91 15.55 -20.17
N MET A 40 17.93 15.74 -19.33
CA MET A 40 18.57 14.62 -18.62
C MET A 40 17.78 14.27 -17.36
N GLU A 41 17.41 13.00 -17.19
CA GLU A 41 16.71 12.53 -15.99
C GLU A 41 17.71 12.18 -14.88
N THR A 42 17.36 12.49 -13.63
CA THR A 42 18.09 11.95 -12.48
C THR A 42 17.76 10.47 -12.30
N LYS A 43 18.72 9.58 -12.59
CA LYS A 43 18.59 8.15 -12.32
C LYS A 43 19.01 7.80 -10.90
N ASP A 44 18.18 7.01 -10.23
CA ASP A 44 18.48 6.40 -8.92
C ASP A 44 18.26 4.88 -9.05
N GLU A 45 19.26 4.21 -9.64
CA GLU A 45 19.19 2.79 -9.99
C GLU A 45 18.94 1.90 -8.77
N GLN A 46 19.51 2.27 -7.62
CA GLN A 46 19.30 1.55 -6.36
C GLN A 46 17.84 1.67 -5.89
N PHE A 47 17.24 2.86 -5.99
CA PHE A 47 15.82 3.04 -5.69
C PHE A 47 14.91 2.30 -6.67
N GLU A 48 15.23 2.31 -7.97
CA GLU A 48 14.47 1.56 -8.97
C GLU A 48 14.45 0.07 -8.67
N GLN A 49 15.59 -0.51 -8.28
CA GLN A 49 15.66 -1.90 -7.86
C GLN A 49 14.79 -2.16 -6.61
N TYR A 50 14.82 -1.29 -5.61
CA TYR A 50 13.94 -1.43 -4.44
C TYR A 50 12.45 -1.29 -4.79
N SER A 51 12.11 -0.39 -5.71
CA SER A 51 10.75 -0.20 -6.22
C SER A 51 10.24 -1.44 -6.96
N GLN A 52 11.10 -2.07 -7.77
CA GLN A 52 10.77 -3.32 -8.46
C GLN A 52 10.59 -4.48 -7.47
N ASN A 53 11.48 -4.60 -6.49
CA ASN A 53 11.39 -5.62 -5.44
C ASN A 53 10.09 -5.45 -4.62
N LEU A 54 9.74 -4.22 -4.27
CA LEU A 54 8.48 -3.89 -3.60
C LEU A 54 7.25 -4.32 -4.41
N LEU A 55 7.25 -4.03 -5.71
CA LEU A 55 6.14 -4.41 -6.60
C LEU A 55 6.01 -5.93 -6.69
N LYS A 56 7.14 -6.63 -6.81
CA LYS A 56 7.17 -8.10 -6.78
C LYS A 56 6.60 -8.64 -5.46
N GLN A 57 7.07 -8.12 -4.33
CA GLN A 57 6.61 -8.53 -3.00
C GLN A 57 5.11 -8.28 -2.80
N GLN A 58 4.59 -7.15 -3.30
CA GLN A 58 3.16 -6.86 -3.29
C GLN A 58 2.37 -7.91 -4.08
N ASN A 59 2.81 -8.21 -5.30
CA ASN A 59 2.13 -9.17 -6.17
C ASN A 59 2.15 -10.58 -5.57
N ASP A 60 3.30 -11.02 -5.06
CA ASP A 60 3.45 -12.31 -4.40
C ASP A 60 2.60 -12.40 -3.12
N GLY A 61 2.60 -11.35 -2.30
CA GLY A 61 1.77 -11.26 -1.09
C GLY A 61 0.27 -11.27 -1.41
N GLY A 62 -0.15 -10.55 -2.45
CA GLY A 62 -1.53 -10.56 -2.92
C GLY A 62 -1.97 -11.90 -3.48
N ARG A 63 -1.10 -12.61 -4.20
CA ARG A 63 -1.37 -13.99 -4.66
C ARG A 63 -1.52 -14.94 -3.47
N LEU A 64 -0.60 -14.90 -2.51
CA LEU A 64 -0.68 -15.73 -1.31
C LEU A 64 -1.97 -15.48 -0.52
N PHE A 65 -2.36 -14.22 -0.34
CA PHE A 65 -3.59 -13.89 0.39
C PHE A 65 -4.85 -14.43 -0.30
N LYS A 66 -4.90 -14.41 -1.64
CA LYS A 66 -5.99 -15.04 -2.40
C LYS A 66 -6.07 -16.54 -2.14
N GLU A 67 -4.94 -17.23 -2.14
CA GLU A 67 -4.89 -18.67 -1.85
C GLU A 67 -5.30 -18.97 -0.40
N VAL A 68 -4.88 -18.15 0.58
CA VAL A 68 -5.32 -18.26 1.98
C VAL A 68 -6.84 -18.12 2.10
N GLN A 69 -7.45 -17.16 1.40
CA GLN A 69 -8.90 -17.02 1.40
C GLN A 69 -9.61 -18.18 0.70
N ALA A 70 -9.05 -18.71 -0.38
CA ALA A 70 -9.59 -19.89 -1.05
C ALA A 70 -9.55 -21.12 -0.13
N TYR A 71 -8.43 -21.31 0.57
CA TYR A 71 -8.26 -22.37 1.56
C TYR A 71 -9.27 -22.25 2.71
N PHE A 72 -9.42 -21.05 3.30
CA PHE A 72 -10.42 -20.82 4.34
C PHE A 72 -11.83 -21.18 3.88
N ARG A 73 -12.23 -20.75 2.67
CA ARG A 73 -13.54 -21.13 2.10
C ARG A 73 -13.69 -22.64 1.94
N ALA A 74 -12.63 -23.34 1.51
CA ALA A 74 -12.65 -24.79 1.39
C ALA A 74 -12.80 -25.49 2.76
N VAL A 75 -12.14 -24.98 3.81
CA VAL A 75 -12.31 -25.47 5.19
C VAL A 75 -13.77 -25.36 5.63
N LYS A 76 -14.42 -24.21 5.40
CA LYS A 76 -15.85 -24.03 5.75
C LYS A 76 -16.76 -25.02 5.01
N VAL A 77 -16.48 -25.27 3.73
CA VAL A 77 -17.24 -26.24 2.93
C VAL A 77 -17.02 -27.67 3.46
N MET A 78 -15.80 -28.00 3.90
CA MET A 78 -15.48 -29.29 4.50
C MET A 78 -16.24 -29.49 5.82
N HIS A 79 -16.20 -28.51 6.72
CA HIS A 79 -16.93 -28.53 7.99
C HIS A 79 -18.42 -28.77 7.76
N GLU A 80 -19.04 -27.97 6.90
CA GLU A 80 -20.47 -28.09 6.58
C GLU A 80 -20.81 -29.44 5.92
N THR A 81 -19.91 -29.98 5.09
CA THR A 81 -20.10 -31.30 4.48
C THR A 81 -19.96 -32.43 5.51
N SER A 82 -19.02 -32.32 6.43
CA SER A 82 -18.84 -33.27 7.54
C SER A 82 -20.08 -33.31 8.42
N LYS A 83 -20.61 -32.13 8.77
CA LYS A 83 -21.83 -31.99 9.58
C LYS A 83 -23.03 -32.68 8.93
N ARG A 84 -23.25 -32.50 7.63
CA ARG A 84 -24.33 -33.19 6.88
C ARG A 84 -24.14 -34.70 6.84
N LEU A 85 -22.90 -35.17 6.67
CA LEU A 85 -22.59 -36.60 6.69
C LEU A 85 -22.91 -37.21 8.05
N SER A 86 -22.44 -36.56 9.12
CA SER A 86 -22.71 -36.96 10.50
C SER A 86 -24.20 -36.93 10.83
N GLN A 87 -24.96 -35.96 10.33
CA GLN A 87 -26.42 -35.93 10.47
C GLN A 87 -27.09 -37.10 9.75
N THR A 88 -26.66 -37.41 8.51
CA THR A 88 -27.20 -38.55 7.76
C THR A 88 -26.92 -39.87 8.50
N LEU A 89 -25.72 -40.02 9.08
CA LEU A 89 -25.37 -41.18 9.90
C LEU A 89 -26.29 -41.31 11.12
N ARG A 90 -26.59 -40.20 11.80
CA ARG A 90 -27.53 -40.18 12.93
C ARG A 90 -28.95 -40.56 12.51
N ASP A 91 -29.41 -40.07 11.35
CA ASP A 91 -30.78 -40.32 10.87
C ASP A 91 -31.02 -41.80 10.52
N VAL A 92 -29.99 -42.51 10.05
CA VAL A 92 -30.06 -43.95 9.75
C VAL A 92 -29.68 -44.84 10.94
N TYR A 93 -29.37 -44.25 12.10
CA TYR A 93 -28.95 -44.98 13.29
C TYR A 93 -30.17 -45.47 14.06
N GLU A 94 -30.34 -46.78 14.16
CA GLU A 94 -31.52 -47.36 14.80
C GLU A 94 -31.47 -47.21 16.35
N PRO A 95 -32.61 -47.00 17.02
CA PRO A 95 -32.65 -46.77 18.47
C PRO A 95 -32.18 -47.95 19.33
N ASP A 96 -32.25 -49.17 18.80
CA ASP A 96 -31.82 -50.39 19.48
C ASP A 96 -30.31 -50.67 19.31
N TRP A 97 -29.63 -49.91 18.46
CA TRP A 97 -28.18 -50.01 18.28
C TRP A 97 -27.44 -49.34 19.44
N GLN A 98 -26.37 -50.00 19.90
CA GLN A 98 -25.55 -49.51 21.01
C GLN A 98 -24.65 -48.36 20.54
N GLY A 99 -24.66 -47.25 21.27
CA GLY A 99 -23.74 -46.11 21.04
C GLY A 99 -24.40 -44.88 20.40
N GLY A 100 -25.74 -44.80 20.34
CA GLY A 100 -26.43 -43.61 19.81
C GLY A 100 -26.18 -42.31 20.62
N GLU A 101 -26.05 -42.43 21.94
CA GLU A 101 -25.65 -41.30 22.80
C GLU A 101 -24.20 -40.87 22.52
N ASP A 102 -23.27 -41.82 22.42
CA ASP A 102 -21.86 -41.56 22.07
C ASP A 102 -21.74 -40.91 20.70
N LEU A 103 -22.53 -41.35 19.71
CA LEU A 103 -22.58 -40.74 18.38
C LEU A 103 -22.95 -39.26 18.47
N SER A 104 -23.96 -38.90 19.27
CA SER A 104 -24.36 -37.50 19.46
C SER A 104 -23.24 -36.66 20.09
N VAL A 105 -22.55 -37.21 21.09
CA VAL A 105 -21.40 -36.56 21.74
C VAL A 105 -20.23 -36.37 20.75
N ILE A 106 -19.95 -37.36 19.90
CA ILE A 106 -18.91 -37.26 18.88
C ILE A 106 -19.24 -36.15 17.88
N MET A 107 -20.48 -36.07 17.41
CA MET A 107 -20.92 -35.04 16.47
C MET A 107 -20.76 -33.62 17.04
N GLU A 108 -21.17 -33.42 18.29
CA GLU A 108 -21.05 -32.12 18.98
C GLU A 108 -19.57 -31.75 19.20
N SER A 109 -18.74 -32.72 19.58
CA SER A 109 -17.30 -32.55 19.74
C SER A 109 -16.61 -32.18 18.40
N GLU A 110 -16.99 -32.84 17.31
CA GLU A 110 -16.48 -32.53 15.98
C GLU A 110 -16.83 -31.10 15.55
N ASP A 111 -18.06 -30.66 15.76
CA ASP A 111 -18.51 -29.29 15.45
C ASP A 111 -17.71 -28.25 16.25
N LEU A 112 -17.43 -28.50 17.54
CA LEU A 112 -16.59 -27.64 18.36
C LEU A 112 -15.15 -27.55 17.84
N LEU A 113 -14.56 -28.67 17.41
CA LEU A 113 -13.20 -28.70 16.84
C LEU A 113 -13.13 -27.94 15.52
N TRP A 114 -14.13 -28.08 14.64
CA TRP A 114 -14.21 -27.32 13.40
C TRP A 114 -14.35 -25.82 13.65
N ASN A 115 -15.22 -25.41 14.59
CA ASN A 115 -15.42 -24.01 14.94
C ASN A 115 -14.12 -23.37 15.47
N ASP A 116 -13.42 -24.02 16.40
CA ASP A 116 -12.13 -23.56 16.92
C ASP A 116 -11.07 -23.47 15.80
N TYR A 117 -11.06 -24.44 14.88
CA TYR A 117 -10.14 -24.41 13.74
C TYR A 117 -10.42 -23.24 12.78
N GLU A 118 -11.69 -22.99 12.44
CA GLU A 118 -12.10 -21.87 11.59
C GLU A 118 -11.77 -20.51 12.22
N GLU A 119 -12.00 -20.36 13.53
CA GLU A 119 -11.67 -19.16 14.29
C GLU A 119 -10.16 -18.91 14.27
N LYS A 120 -9.36 -19.93 14.61
CA LYS A 120 -7.89 -19.83 14.57
C LYS A 120 -7.37 -19.51 13.18
N LEU A 121 -7.93 -20.10 12.13
CA LEU A 121 -7.52 -19.81 10.75
C LEU A 121 -7.81 -18.35 10.39
N THR A 122 -8.98 -17.85 10.79
CA THR A 122 -9.40 -16.47 10.53
C THR A 122 -8.49 -15.48 11.27
N ASP A 123 -8.30 -15.67 12.57
CA ASP A 123 -7.57 -14.71 13.40
C ASP A 123 -6.07 -14.75 13.20
N GLN A 124 -5.48 -15.95 13.03
CA GLN A 124 -4.04 -16.08 12.95
C GLN A 124 -3.52 -15.94 11.51
N ILE A 125 -4.25 -16.46 10.52
CA ILE A 125 -3.76 -16.52 9.14
C ILE A 125 -4.40 -15.45 8.26
N VAL A 126 -5.73 -15.43 8.17
CA VAL A 126 -6.45 -14.49 7.28
C VAL A 126 -6.19 -13.04 7.69
N ARG A 127 -6.41 -12.69 8.96
CA ARG A 127 -6.20 -11.34 9.49
C ARG A 127 -4.73 -10.89 9.39
N THR A 128 -3.78 -11.80 9.62
CA THR A 128 -2.34 -11.48 9.45
C THR A 128 -1.99 -11.14 8.01
N MET A 129 -2.51 -11.91 7.05
CA MET A 129 -2.27 -11.66 5.62
C MET A 129 -2.97 -10.39 5.13
N GLU A 130 -4.18 -10.11 5.62
CA GLU A 130 -4.89 -8.86 5.34
C GLU A 130 -4.09 -7.64 5.84
N ASN A 131 -3.64 -7.66 7.09
CA ASN A 131 -2.83 -6.60 7.68
C ASN A 131 -1.49 -6.41 6.96
N TYR A 132 -0.84 -7.50 6.54
CA TYR A 132 0.39 -7.43 5.76
C TYR A 132 0.17 -6.81 4.38
N THR A 133 -0.84 -7.29 3.65
CA THR A 133 -1.11 -6.81 2.28
C THR A 133 -1.68 -5.39 2.26
N GLY A 134 -2.41 -4.98 3.30
CA GLY A 134 -2.93 -3.62 3.44
C GLY A 134 -1.85 -2.53 3.49
N GLN A 135 -0.65 -2.86 3.98
CA GLN A 135 0.46 -1.89 4.10
C GLN A 135 1.00 -1.40 2.75
N PHE A 136 0.83 -2.17 1.67
CA PHE A 136 1.35 -1.78 0.37
C PHE A 136 0.66 -0.54 -0.20
N HIS A 137 -0.56 -0.22 0.23
CA HIS A 137 -1.28 0.96 -0.25
C HIS A 137 -0.54 2.26 0.12
N GLU A 138 -0.27 2.45 1.41
CA GLU A 138 0.44 3.64 1.89
C GLU A 138 1.84 3.75 1.26
N VAL A 139 2.56 2.63 1.17
CA VAL A 139 3.90 2.60 0.57
C VAL A 139 3.85 3.00 -0.90
N LYS A 140 2.85 2.55 -1.67
CA LYS A 140 2.65 2.95 -3.07
C LYS A 140 2.40 4.44 -3.21
N GLU A 141 1.60 5.04 -2.33
CA GLU A 141 1.35 6.47 -2.37
C GLU A 141 2.62 7.29 -2.10
N ARG A 142 3.43 6.84 -1.13
CA ARG A 142 4.74 7.44 -0.83
C ARG A 142 5.69 7.32 -2.02
N LEU A 143 5.73 6.16 -2.69
CA LEU A 143 6.52 5.94 -3.91
C LEU A 143 6.09 6.89 -5.05
N ALA A 144 4.79 6.98 -5.30
CA ALA A 144 4.23 7.86 -6.32
C ALA A 144 4.50 9.34 -6.01
N LYS A 145 4.46 9.74 -4.72
CA LYS A 145 4.82 11.08 -4.27
C LYS A 145 6.29 11.38 -4.55
N ARG A 146 7.21 10.45 -4.25
CA ARG A 146 8.64 10.59 -4.58
C ARG A 146 8.84 10.74 -6.09
N GLY A 147 8.22 9.88 -6.90
CA GLY A 147 8.33 9.97 -8.37
C GLY A 147 7.88 11.33 -8.92
N ARG A 148 6.79 11.92 -8.38
CA ARG A 148 6.37 13.28 -8.76
C ARG A 148 7.38 14.36 -8.33
N LYS A 149 7.98 14.20 -7.15
CA LYS A 149 8.96 15.16 -6.62
C LYS A 149 10.29 15.14 -7.35
N LEU A 150 10.73 13.97 -7.83
CA LEU A 150 11.92 13.83 -8.65
C LEU A 150 11.76 14.58 -9.98
N VAL A 151 10.59 14.46 -10.62
CA VAL A 151 10.27 15.22 -11.84
C VAL A 151 10.20 16.73 -11.57
N ASP A 152 9.60 17.16 -10.45
CA ASP A 152 9.56 18.58 -10.06
C ASP A 152 11.00 19.13 -9.83
N TYR A 153 11.92 18.30 -9.33
CA TYR A 153 13.34 18.63 -9.15
C TYR A 153 14.07 18.78 -10.49
N ASP A 154 13.98 17.79 -11.38
CA ASP A 154 14.62 17.82 -12.70
C ASP A 154 14.15 19.03 -13.51
N SER A 155 12.84 19.32 -13.49
CA SER A 155 12.27 20.49 -14.15
C SER A 155 12.83 21.81 -13.60
N SER A 156 13.01 21.91 -12.28
CA SER A 156 13.57 23.10 -11.63
C SER A 156 15.06 23.28 -11.94
N ARG A 157 15.81 22.17 -12.02
CA ARG A 157 17.22 22.16 -12.44
C ARG A 157 17.38 22.63 -13.88
N HIS A 158 16.62 22.07 -14.82
CA HIS A 158 16.68 22.47 -16.23
C HIS A 158 16.23 23.92 -16.43
N HIS A 159 15.23 24.39 -15.66
CA HIS A 159 14.83 25.79 -15.71
C HIS A 159 15.95 26.73 -15.22
N LEU A 160 16.69 26.33 -14.18
CA LEU A 160 17.84 27.09 -13.69
C LEU A 160 18.97 27.13 -14.75
N GLU A 161 19.30 25.99 -15.34
CA GLU A 161 20.32 25.89 -16.41
C GLU A 161 19.94 26.80 -17.60
N ALA A 162 18.68 26.79 -18.02
CA ALA A 162 18.20 27.66 -19.10
C ALA A 162 18.31 29.17 -18.74
N LEU A 163 18.01 29.56 -17.50
CA LEU A 163 18.14 30.94 -17.04
C LEU A 163 19.61 31.38 -16.91
N GLN A 164 20.51 30.49 -16.49
CA GLN A 164 21.94 30.78 -16.39
C GLN A 164 22.60 30.95 -17.77
N ASN A 165 22.14 30.19 -18.76
CA ASN A 165 22.63 30.23 -20.14
C ASN A 165 21.97 31.33 -21.00
N ALA A 166 21.01 32.08 -20.46
CA ALA A 166 20.34 33.16 -21.18
C ALA A 166 21.27 34.37 -21.40
N LYS A 167 21.19 35.00 -22.59
CA LYS A 167 21.99 36.20 -22.94
C LYS A 167 21.75 37.39 -22.00
N LYS A 168 20.57 37.48 -21.37
CA LYS A 168 20.25 38.46 -20.32
C LYS A 168 20.04 37.70 -19.01
N LYS A 169 20.94 37.93 -18.05
CA LYS A 169 20.81 37.35 -16.71
C LYS A 169 19.81 38.15 -15.89
N ASP A 170 18.89 37.44 -15.24
CA ASP A 170 17.88 38.01 -14.34
C ASP A 170 18.10 37.37 -12.97
N ASP A 171 18.91 38.01 -12.14
CA ASP A 171 19.37 37.48 -10.86
C ASP A 171 18.22 37.27 -9.87
N ALA A 172 17.14 38.05 -9.98
CA ALA A 172 15.93 37.88 -9.18
C ALA A 172 15.17 36.59 -9.55
N LYS A 173 15.07 36.28 -10.84
CA LYS A 173 14.47 35.00 -11.30
C LYS A 173 15.36 33.81 -10.93
N ILE A 174 16.67 33.92 -11.10
CA ILE A 174 17.64 32.86 -10.75
C ILE A 174 17.53 32.52 -9.26
N THR A 175 17.55 33.52 -8.38
CA THR A 175 17.44 33.35 -6.92
C THR A 175 16.14 32.64 -6.53
N LYS A 176 15.01 33.02 -7.16
CA LYS A 176 13.70 32.39 -6.92
C LYS A 176 13.65 30.92 -7.33
N VAL A 177 14.33 30.55 -8.41
CA VAL A 177 14.41 29.16 -8.88
C VAL A 177 15.35 28.33 -7.98
N ILE A 178 16.48 28.90 -7.54
CA ILE A 178 17.37 28.26 -6.56
C ILE A 178 16.63 27.98 -5.25
N GLN A 179 15.87 28.96 -4.74
CA GLN A 179 15.05 28.79 -3.54
C GLN A 179 14.03 27.64 -3.69
N ARG A 180 13.33 27.59 -4.84
CA ARG A 180 12.41 26.49 -5.15
C ARG A 180 13.11 25.14 -5.26
N GLY A 181 14.29 25.10 -5.88
CA GLY A 181 15.12 23.89 -5.96
C GLY A 181 15.48 23.38 -4.57
N LEU A 182 15.89 24.28 -3.66
CA LEU A 182 16.21 23.96 -2.26
C LEU A 182 15.00 23.45 -1.47
N GLU A 183 13.82 24.05 -1.64
CA GLU A 183 12.57 23.54 -1.04
C GLU A 183 12.22 22.12 -1.54
N ILE A 184 12.48 21.85 -2.83
CA ILE A 184 12.25 20.54 -3.44
C ILE A 184 13.29 19.51 -2.97
N THR A 185 14.55 19.90 -2.72
CA THR A 185 15.64 19.02 -2.24
C THR A 185 15.68 18.80 -0.73
N GLN A 186 14.98 19.62 0.06
CA GLN A 186 14.73 19.32 1.48
C GLN A 186 13.62 18.27 1.67
N THR A 187 12.67 18.17 0.74
CA THR A 187 11.59 17.16 0.78
C THR A 187 11.96 15.69 0.44
N PRO A 188 13.08 15.31 -0.22
CA PRO A 188 13.42 13.91 -0.52
C PRO A 188 14.26 13.25 0.59
N ARG A 189 15.13 14.00 1.29
CA ARG A 189 16.10 13.44 2.26
C ARG A 189 15.43 12.88 3.52
N ILE A 190 14.33 13.51 3.96
CA ILE A 190 13.59 13.15 5.18
C ILE A 190 12.73 11.88 4.95
N HIS A 191 12.35 11.58 3.70
CA HIS A 191 11.58 10.38 3.35
C HIS A 191 12.44 9.16 2.99
N LEU A 192 13.67 9.36 2.48
CA LEU A 192 14.60 8.28 2.11
C LEU A 192 15.13 7.51 3.33
N VAL A 193 15.44 8.22 4.42
CA VAL A 193 15.91 7.59 5.66
C VAL A 193 14.77 6.87 6.38
N SER A 194 13.54 7.38 6.33
CA SER A 194 12.38 6.73 6.94
C SER A 194 12.03 5.44 6.21
N LEU A 195 11.92 5.48 4.86
CA LEU A 195 11.64 4.28 4.07
C LEU A 195 12.76 3.23 4.19
N SER A 196 14.03 3.63 4.11
CA SER A 196 15.14 2.66 4.20
C SER A 196 15.27 2.03 5.59
N ARG A 197 15.02 2.77 6.67
CA ARG A 197 15.04 2.23 8.04
C ARG A 197 13.83 1.35 8.35
N GLU A 198 12.61 1.77 7.98
CA GLU A 198 11.39 0.96 8.14
C GLU A 198 11.50 -0.37 7.37
N TRP A 199 12.06 -0.33 6.16
CA TRP A 199 12.24 -1.52 5.33
C TRP A 199 13.37 -2.44 5.81
N ARG A 200 14.51 -1.89 6.25
CA ARG A 200 15.58 -2.69 6.85
C ARG A 200 15.10 -3.42 8.10
N TRP A 201 14.31 -2.76 8.96
CA TRP A 201 13.70 -3.40 10.13
C TRP A 201 12.72 -4.52 9.72
N ARG A 202 11.83 -4.27 8.76
CA ARG A 202 10.77 -5.22 8.36
C ARG A 202 11.31 -6.44 7.59
N VAL A 203 12.32 -6.25 6.73
CA VAL A 203 13.01 -7.36 6.03
C VAL A 203 13.85 -8.21 6.99
N THR A 204 14.45 -7.60 8.02
CA THR A 204 15.24 -8.34 9.03
C THR A 204 14.33 -9.17 9.95
N LEU A 205 13.11 -8.69 10.26
CA LEU A 205 12.07 -9.45 10.95
C LEU A 205 11.61 -10.68 10.13
N GLN A 206 11.44 -10.55 8.82
CA GLN A 206 11.07 -11.66 7.94
C GLN A 206 12.17 -12.73 7.80
N LYS A 207 13.45 -12.34 7.84
CA LYS A 207 14.59 -13.29 7.71
C LYS A 207 14.96 -14.03 8.99
N THR A 208 14.58 -13.53 10.17
CA THR A 208 15.07 -14.06 11.45
C THR A 208 14.10 -15.00 12.16
N GLY A 209 12.96 -15.37 11.55
CA GLY A 209 12.03 -16.37 12.09
C GLY A 209 11.41 -16.02 13.46
N ARG A 210 11.68 -14.83 14.00
CA ARG A 210 11.13 -14.36 15.27
C ARG A 210 9.79 -13.65 15.04
N CYS A 211 8.82 -14.37 14.49
CA CYS A 211 7.43 -13.91 14.43
C CYS A 211 6.65 -14.18 15.73
N SER A 212 7.22 -14.91 16.69
CA SER A 212 6.45 -15.43 17.83
C SER A 212 6.42 -14.57 19.11
N LEU A 213 7.08 -13.41 19.19
CA LEU A 213 7.30 -12.76 20.51
C LEU A 213 6.94 -11.28 20.60
N MET A 214 6.10 -10.73 19.71
CA MET A 214 5.77 -9.31 19.79
C MET A 214 4.33 -8.96 19.38
N TRP A 215 3.38 -9.82 19.71
CA TRP A 215 1.94 -9.54 19.58
C TRP A 215 1.19 -9.83 20.89
N LYS A 216 1.77 -9.40 22.02
CA LYS A 216 1.04 -9.18 23.27
C LYS A 216 1.21 -7.71 23.67
N THR A 217 0.21 -6.91 23.30
CA THR A 217 -0.44 -5.83 24.05
C THR A 217 -1.56 -5.29 23.19
#